data_AF-A0A090ZDB7-F1
#
_entry.id   AF-A0A090ZDB7-F1
#
_cell.length_a   1.000
_cell.length_b   1.000
_cell.length_c   1.000
_cell.angle_alpha   90.00
_cell.angle_beta   90.00
_cell.angle_gamma   90.00
#
_symmetry.space_group_name_H-M   'P 1'
#
loop_
_entity.id
_entity.type
_entity.pdbx_description
1 polymer ?
#
loop_
_entity_poly.entity_id
_entity_poly.type
_entity_poly.pdbx_seq_one_letter_code
_entity_poly.pdbx_strand_id
1 'polypeptide(L)' 'MPRPKSLVKSIEVDMAKRAHSCQHVPSHRILSGEKRLKLKVDRTYEHFCTECALKMIDSDIEKLQSIKEQITQKE' A
#
# COMPACT_ATOMS: atom_id res chain seq x y z
N MET A 1 4.51 -19.76 18.94
CA MET A 1 4.31 -18.42 18.33
C MET A 1 3.96 -18.61 16.86
N PRO A 2 2.93 -17.95 16.33
CA PRO A 2 2.61 -18.03 14.90
C PRO A 2 3.75 -17.39 14.09
N ARG A 3 4.24 -18.11 13.08
CA ARG A 3 5.25 -17.57 12.15
C ARG A 3 4.59 -16.52 11.26
N PRO A 4 5.12 -15.29 11.14
CA PRO A 4 4.58 -14.31 10.21
C PRO A 4 4.72 -14.84 8.77
N LYS A 5 3.60 -14.97 8.05
CA LYS A 5 3.57 -15.48 6.66
C LYS A 5 3.94 -14.42 5.61
N SER A 6 3.78 -13.14 5.94
CA SER A 6 4.05 -12.00 5.06
C SER A 6 4.59 -10.85 5.89
N LEU A 7 5.58 -10.15 5.33
CA LEU A 7 6.08 -8.87 5.85
C LEU A 7 5.27 -7.69 5.30
N VAL A 8 4.49 -7.90 4.23
CA VAL A 8 3.66 -6.89 3.59
C VAL A 8 2.29 -6.85 4.27
N LYS A 9 1.82 -5.64 4.58
CA LYS A 9 0.47 -5.39 5.11
C LYS A 9 -0.60 -5.89 4.12
N SER A 10 -1.77 -6.26 4.62
CA SER A 10 -2.88 -6.66 3.75
C SER A 10 -3.43 -5.46 2.99
N ILE A 11 -3.10 -5.39 1.70
CA ILE A 11 -3.61 -4.41 0.75
C ILE A 11 -4.62 -5.07 -0.20
N GLU A 12 -5.65 -4.34 -0.57
CA GLU A 12 -6.69 -4.73 -1.52
C GLU A 12 -6.89 -3.59 -2.54
N VAL A 13 -7.29 -3.92 -3.76
CA VAL A 13 -7.72 -2.92 -4.75
C VAL A 13 -9.23 -2.92 -4.80
N ASP A 14 -9.85 -1.77 -4.57
CA ASP A 14 -11.30 -1.60 -4.67
C ASP A 14 -11.67 -0.41 -5.56
N MET A 15 -12.97 -0.25 -5.80
CA MET A 15 -13.51 0.87 -6.57
C MET A 15 -14.16 1.87 -5.63
N ALA A 16 -13.84 3.15 -5.78
CA ALA A 16 -14.40 4.22 -4.99
C ALA A 16 -15.91 4.35 -5.25
N LYS A 17 -16.72 4.13 -4.22
CA LYS A 17 -18.18 4.30 -4.30
C LYS A 17 -18.65 5.76 -4.17
N ARG A 18 -17.78 6.63 -3.65
CA ARG A 18 -18.04 8.06 -3.42
C ARG A 18 -16.74 8.83 -3.60
N ALA A 19 -16.85 10.09 -4.00
CA ALA A 19 -15.70 10.96 -4.10
C ALA A 19 -15.14 11.32 -2.72
N HIS A 20 -13.84 11.21 -2.52
CA HIS A 20 -13.15 11.54 -1.27
C HIS A 20 -11.69 11.91 -1.56
N SER A 21 -11.03 12.58 -0.62
CA SER A 21 -9.60 12.86 -0.72
C SER A 21 -8.77 11.62 -0.38
N CYS A 22 -7.62 11.49 -1.02
CA CYS A 22 -6.60 10.50 -0.65
C CYS A 22 -6.09 10.76 0.77
N GLN A 23 -5.89 9.69 1.55
CA GLN A 23 -5.32 9.79 2.90
C GLN A 23 -3.89 10.36 2.92
N HIS A 24 -3.11 10.14 1.86
CA HIS A 24 -1.71 10.57 1.82
C HIS A 24 -1.53 12.02 1.33
N VAL A 25 -2.34 12.44 0.35
CA VAL A 25 -2.25 13.79 -0.25
C VAL A 25 -3.67 14.37 -0.32
N PRO A 26 -3.99 15.40 0.49
CA PRO A 26 -5.33 16.00 0.52
C PRO A 26 -5.78 16.57 -0.83
N SER A 27 -4.81 16.99 -1.67
CA SER A 27 -5.03 17.52 -3.02
C SER A 27 -5.49 16.46 -4.02
N HIS A 28 -5.19 15.19 -3.77
CA HIS A 28 -5.60 14.10 -4.66
C HIS A 28 -7.04 13.73 -4.33
N ARG A 29 -7.94 13.98 -5.27
CA ARG A 29 -9.35 13.63 -5.16
C ARG A 29 -9.62 12.35 -5.92
N ILE A 30 -10.09 11.34 -5.21
CA ILE A 30 -10.55 10.08 -5.78
C ILE A 30 -12.02 10.28 -6.15
N LEU A 31 -12.37 10.14 -7.42
CA LEU A 31 -13.74 10.25 -7.90
C LEU A 31 -14.48 8.92 -7.77
N SER A 32 -15.81 8.98 -7.82
CA SER A 32 -16.63 7.77 -7.83
C SER A 32 -16.37 6.97 -9.12
N GLY A 33 -16.16 5.66 -8.99
CA GLY A 33 -15.84 4.76 -10.10
C GLY A 33 -14.34 4.59 -10.34
N GLU A 34 -13.48 5.35 -9.66
CA GLU A 34 -12.04 5.18 -9.80
C GLU A 34 -11.50 4.02 -8.95
N LYS A 35 -10.43 3.39 -9.44
CA LYS A 35 -9.70 2.39 -8.66
C LYS A 35 -8.98 3.09 -7.51
N ARG A 36 -8.90 2.42 -6.37
CA ARG A 36 -8.15 2.90 -5.21
C ARG A 36 -7.53 1.72 -4.47
N LEU A 37 -6.50 2.02 -3.70
CA LEU A 37 -5.86 1.05 -2.83
C LEU A 37 -6.47 1.15 -1.43
N LYS A 38 -6.86 0.01 -0.90
CA LYS A 38 -7.38 -0.16 0.46
C LYS A 38 -6.35 -0.90 1.28
N LEU A 39 -5.74 -0.22 2.23
CA LEU A 39 -4.77 -0.79 3.16
C LEU A 39 -5.48 -1.14 4.45
N LYS A 40 -5.38 -2.38 4.92
CA LYS A 40 -5.87 -2.76 6.24
C LYS A 40 -4.82 -2.40 7.30
N VAL A 41 -5.19 -1.51 8.21
CA VAL A 41 -4.37 -1.12 9.38
C VAL A 41 -5.15 -1.44 10.63
N ASP A 42 -4.72 -2.51 11.32
CA ASP A 42 -5.36 -3.06 12.50
C ASP A 42 -6.86 -3.35 12.29
N ARG A 43 -7.72 -2.51 12.87
CA ARG A 43 -9.19 -2.59 12.81
C ARG A 43 -9.80 -1.61 11.80
N THR A 44 -8.96 -0.85 11.09
CA THR A 44 -9.37 0.23 10.18
C THR A 44 -8.83 -0.01 8.78
N TYR A 45 -9.35 0.77 7.83
CA TYR A 45 -8.92 0.76 6.44
C TYR A 45 -8.53 2.17 6.02
N GLU A 46 -7.34 2.28 5.45
CA GLU A 46 -6.87 3.50 4.81
C GLU A 46 -7.08 3.39 3.30
N HIS A 47 -7.48 4.50 2.69
CA HIS A 47 -7.78 4.58 1.27
C HIS A 47 -6.81 5.53 0.58
N PHE A 48 -6.12 5.02 -0.44
CA PHE A 48 -5.14 5.77 -1.23
C PHE A 48 -5.57 5.82 -2.69
N CYS A 49 -5.31 6.95 -3.35
CA CYS A 49 -5.47 7.03 -4.80
C CYS A 49 -4.43 6.16 -5.50
N THR A 50 -4.66 5.85 -6.77
CA THR A 50 -3.73 5.04 -7.59
C THR A 50 -2.32 5.61 -7.61
N GLU A 51 -2.16 6.92 -7.79
CA GLU A 51 -0.84 7.56 -7.85
C GLU A 51 -0.05 7.41 -6.55
N CYS A 52 -0.69 7.66 -5.39
CA CYS A 52 -0.04 7.48 -4.10
C CYS A 52 0.25 6.01 -3.82
N ALA A 53 -0.68 5.13 -4.17
CA ALA A 53 -0.51 3.70 -4.00
C ALA A 53 0.68 3.17 -4.80
N LEU A 54 0.82 3.58 -6.06
CA LEU A 54 1.95 3.19 -6.91
C LEU A 54 3.28 3.65 -6.30
N LYS A 55 3.39 4.93 -5.93
CA LYS A 55 4.61 5.46 -5.28
C LYS A 55 4.99 4.69 -4.01
N MET A 56 4.02 4.33 -3.19
CA MET A 56 4.25 3.52 -1.99
C MET A 56 4.73 2.12 -2.34
N ILE A 57 4.08 1.46 -3.31
CA ILE A 57 4.45 0.12 -3.76
C ILE A 57 5.87 0.12 -4.33
N ASP A 58 6.22 1.06 -5.19
CA ASP A 58 7.57 1.18 -5.76
C ASP A 58 8.61 1.35 -4.65
N SER A 59 8.37 2.27 -3.72
CA SER A 59 9.27 2.51 -2.56
C SER A 59 9.42 1.27 -1.68
N ASP A 60 8.35 0.50 -1.47
CA ASP A 60 8.38 -0.74 -0.68
C ASP A 60 9.08 -1.87 -1.45
N ILE A 61 8.92 -1.96 -2.76
CA ILE A 61 9.65 -2.93 -3.60
C ILE A 61 11.16 -2.69 -3.50
N GLU A 62 11.61 -1.44 -3.64
CA GLU A 62 13.03 -1.08 -3.54
C GLU A 62 13.60 -1.47 -2.16
N LYS A 63 12.88 -1.17 -1.08
CA LYS A 63 13.29 -1.56 0.28
C LYS A 63 13.33 -3.08 0.45
N LEU A 64 12.32 -3.80 -0.02
CA LEU A 64 12.26 -5.26 0.06
C LEU A 64 13.38 -5.92 -0.74
N GLN A 65 13.73 -5.37 -1.91
CA GLN A 65 14.87 -5.81 -2.71
C GLN A 65 16.18 -5.57 -1.97
N SER A 66 16.41 -4.37 -1.43
CA SER A 66 17.62 -4.06 -0.67
C SER A 66 17.79 -4.95 0.56
N ILE A 67 16.72 -5.21 1.32
CA ILE A 67 16.74 -6.12 2.47
C ILE A 67 17.03 -7.55 2.01
N LYS A 68 16.40 -7.99 0.90
CA LYS A 68 16.66 -9.32 0.32
C LYS A 68 18.13 -9.48 -0.08
N GLU A 69 18.73 -8.46 -0.69
CA GLU A 69 20.15 -8.46 -1.05
C GLU A 69 21.03 -8.58 0.20
N GLN A 70 20.79 -7.78 1.24
CA GLN A 70 21.54 -7.85 2.50
C GLN A 70 21.49 -9.23 3.16
N ILE A 71 20.34 -9.92 3.12
CA ILE A 71 20.20 -11.26 3.70
C ILE A 71 20.81 -12.34 2.78
N THR A 72 20.88 -12.10 1.47
CA THR A 72 21.40 -13.08 0.50
C THR A 72 22.92 -13.01 0.38
N GLN A 73 23.53 -11.85 0.62
CA GLN A 73 24.98 -11.70 0.69
C GLN A 73 25.50 -12.37 1.97
N LYS A 74 25.85 -13.65 1.83
CA LYS A 74 26.66 -14.40 2.79
C LYS A 74 28.11 -13.95 2.65
N GLU A 75 28.60 -13.20 3.63
CA GLU A 75 29.98 -13.33 4.09
C GLU A 75 30.00 -14.25 5.32
#